data_AF-A0A7X8FE82-F1
#
_entry.id   AF-A0A7X8FE82-F1
#
_cell.length_a   1.000
_cell.length_b   1.000
_cell.length_c   1.000
_cell.angle_alpha   90.00
_cell.angle_beta   90.00
_cell.angle_gamma   90.00
#
_symmetry.space_group_name_H-M   'P 1'
#
loop_
_entity.id
_entity.type
_entity.pdbx_description
1 polymer ?
#
loop_
_entity_poly.entity_id
_entity_poly.type
_entity_poly.pdbx_seq_one_letter_code
_entity_poly.pdbx_strand_id
1 'polypeptide(L)' 'EKIALKYAEVNAAAQGLGCTIYAPFMTMSFLTQPSIPALKITEQGLVEVNQNKVVDLWE' A
#
# COMPACT_ATOMS: atom_id res chain seq x y z
N GLU A 1 6.04 2.42 23.90
CA GLU A 1 4.64 2.29 24.39
C GLU A 1 3.65 3.18 23.65
N LYS A 2 3.73 4.52 23.73
CA LYS A 2 2.78 5.45 23.07
C LYS A 2 2.55 5.24 21.56
N ILE A 3 3.60 4.90 20.80
CA ILE A 3 3.49 4.68 19.34
C ILE A 3 2.73 3.39 19.02
N ALA A 4 2.93 2.34 19.80
CA ALA A 4 2.24 1.06 19.61
C ALA A 4 0.73 1.21 19.84
N LEU A 5 0.32 2.01 20.83
CA LEU A 5 -1.08 2.32 21.10
C LEU A 5 -1.73 3.08 19.94
N LYS A 6 -1.09 4.16 19.47
CA LYS A 6 -1.57 4.91 18.30
C LYS A 6 -1.68 4.04 17.04
N TYR A 7 -0.72 3.15 16.84
CA TYR A 7 -0.76 2.18 15.75
C TYR A 7 -1.97 1.25 15.87
N ALA A 8 -2.23 0.71 17.06
CA ALA A 8 -3.39 -0.15 17.30
C ALA A 8 -4.72 0.58 17.04
N GLU A 9 -4.84 1.84 17.45
CA GLU A 9 -6.02 2.68 17.21
C GLU A 9 -6.32 2.85 15.72
N VAL A 10 -5.33 3.26 14.92
CA VAL A 10 -5.53 3.44 13.48
C VAL A 10 -5.76 2.11 12.76
N ASN A 11 -5.13 1.03 13.23
CA ASN A 11 -5.34 -0.31 12.68
C ASN A 11 -6.78 -0.78 12.91
N ALA A 12 -7.32 -0.60 14.11
CA ALA A 12 -8.70 -0.93 14.43
C ALA A 12 -9.69 -0.07 13.63
N ALA A 13 -9.40 1.22 13.45
CA ALA A 13 -10.22 2.09 12.61
C ALA A 13 -10.27 1.60 11.15
N ALA A 14 -9.13 1.19 10.58
CA ALA A 14 -9.07 0.63 9.23
C ALA A 14 -9.88 -0.66 9.10
N GLN A 15 -9.79 -1.57 10.09
CA GLN A 15 -10.60 -2.80 10.13
C GLN A 15 -12.10 -2.49 10.22
N GLY A 16 -12.49 -1.49 11.01
CA GLY A 16 -13.88 -1.03 11.12
C GLY A 16 -14.47 -0.46 9.81
N LEU A 17 -13.62 -0.02 8.89
CA LEU A 17 -14.00 0.39 7.52
C LEU A 17 -14.08 -0.78 6.53
N GLY A 18 -13.86 -2.03 6.98
CA GLY A 18 -13.89 -3.22 6.14
C GLY A 18 -12.54 -3.62 5.53
N CYS A 19 -11.42 -3.02 5.97
CA CYS A 19 -10.10 -3.44 5.52
C CYS A 19 -9.79 -4.85 6.01
N THR A 20 -9.56 -5.79 5.10
CA THR A 20 -9.26 -7.20 5.41
C THR A 20 -7.77 -7.51 5.52
N ILE A 21 -6.91 -6.54 5.22
CA ILE A 21 -5.45 -6.68 5.32
C ILE A 21 -5.08 -6.73 6.80
N TYR A 22 -4.26 -7.69 7.22
CA TYR A 22 -3.89 -7.87 8.63
C TYR A 22 -3.15 -6.65 9.23
N ALA A 23 -2.20 -6.08 8.48
CA ALA A 23 -1.37 -4.96 8.91
C ALA A 23 -1.28 -3.86 7.83
N PRO A 24 -2.39 -3.19 7.47
CA PRO A 24 -2.49 -2.27 6.33
C PRO A 24 -1.39 -1.22 6.28
N PHE A 25 -1.09 -0.57 7.40
CA PHE A 25 -0.06 0.48 7.44
C PHE A 25 1.36 -0.06 7.27
N MET A 26 1.62 -1.28 7.78
CA MET A 26 2.90 -1.95 7.56
C MET A 26 3.02 -2.31 6.07
N THR A 27 1.98 -2.92 5.49
CA THR A 27 1.94 -3.23 4.04
C THR A 27 2.15 -1.98 3.19
N MET A 28 1.48 -0.87 3.50
CA MET A 28 1.65 0.40 2.78
C MET A 28 3.08 0.93 2.84
N SER A 29 3.81 0.73 3.95
CA SER A 29 5.21 1.17 4.07
C SER A 29 6.16 0.48 3.08
N PHE A 30 5.77 -0.70 2.56
CA PHE A 30 6.52 -1.41 1.53
C PHE A 30 6.16 -1.00 0.10
N LEU A 31 5.03 -0.31 -0.13
CA LEU A 31 4.59 0.07 -1.48
C LEU A 31 5.54 1.08 -2.16
N THR A 32 6.29 1.84 -1.38
CA THR A 32 7.28 2.79 -1.88
C THR A 32 8.61 2.13 -2.24
N GLN A 33 8.78 0.84 -1.96
CA GLN A 33 10.02 0.15 -2.27
C GLN A 33 10.18 -0.05 -3.78
N PRO A 34 11.39 0.13 -4.34
CA PRO A 34 11.61 0.01 -5.77
C PRO A 34 11.26 -1.38 -6.35
N SER A 35 11.42 -2.45 -5.56
CA SER A 35 11.37 -3.84 -6.01
C SER A 35 10.04 -4.56 -5.78
N ILE A 36 9.11 -4.00 -5.01
CA ILE A 36 7.80 -4.59 -4.69
C ILE A 36 6.81 -3.43 -4.56
N PRO A 37 5.59 -3.50 -5.12
CA PRO A 37 4.98 -4.60 -5.89
C PRO A 37 5.30 -4.55 -7.40
N ALA A 38 5.09 -5.66 -8.12
CA ALA A 38 5.30 -5.77 -9.57
C ALA A 38 4.46 -4.77 -10.39
N LEU A 39 3.30 -4.38 -9.84
CA LEU A 39 2.43 -3.35 -10.39
C LEU A 39 2.15 -2.34 -9.28
N LYS A 40 2.52 -1.06 -9.49
CA LYS A 40 2.41 -0.01 -8.47
C LYS A 40 1.78 1.26 -9.01
N ILE A 41 1.02 1.96 -8.17
CA ILE A 41 0.52 3.31 -8.48
C ILE A 41 1.59 4.32 -8.07
N THR A 42 1.90 5.25 -8.96
CA THR A 42 2.85 6.35 -8.75
C THR A 42 2.22 7.66 -9.20
N GLU A 43 2.92 8.78 -8.99
CA GLU A 43 2.54 10.09 -9.52
C GLU A 43 2.45 10.12 -11.07
N GLN A 44 3.09 9.17 -11.76
CA GLN A 44 3.05 9.04 -13.22
C GLN A 44 1.95 8.09 -13.71
N GLY A 45 1.14 7.55 -12.79
CA GLY A 45 0.10 6.55 -13.08
C GLY A 45 0.48 5.14 -12.62
N LEU A 46 -0.20 4.14 -13.19
CA LEU A 46 0.02 2.72 -12.91
C LEU A 46 1.28 2.24 -13.65
N VAL A 47 2.26 1.72 -12.93
CA VAL A 47 3.57 1.33 -13.46
C VAL A 47 3.79 -0.17 -13.26
N GLU A 48 4.13 -0.87 -14.33
CA GLU A 48 4.68 -2.23 -14.28
C GLU A 48 6.19 -2.16 -14.04
N VAL A 49 6.63 -2.66 -12.89
CA VAL A 49 7.99 -2.43 -12.36
C VAL A 49 9.05 -3.23 -13.13
N ASN A 50 8.70 -4.41 -13.66
CA ASN A 50 9.67 -5.24 -14.37
C ASN A 50 10.04 -4.64 -15.75
N GLN A 51 9.08 -4.01 -16.43
CA GLN A 51 9.26 -3.36 -17.72
C GLN A 51 9.50 -1.85 -17.62
N ASN A 52 9.37 -1.28 -16.41
CA ASN A 52 9.45 0.17 -16.16
C ASN A 52 8.56 0.98 -17.12
N LYS A 53 7.30 0.57 -17.23
CA LYS A 53 6.35 1.13 -18.19
C LYS A 53 5.07 1.56 -17.50
N VAL A 54 4.56 2.73 -17.86
CA VAL A 54 3.20 3.14 -17.49
C VAL A 54 2.22 2.28 -18.30
N VAL A 55 1.23 1.71 -17.64
CA VAL A 55 0.20 0.84 -18.23
C VAL A 55 -1.18 1.41 -17.94
N ASP A 56 -2.12 1.23 -18.86
CA ASP A 56 -3.52 1.60 -18.63
C ASP A 56 -4.22 0.51 -17.79
N LEU A 57 -5.26 0.90 -17.06
CA LEU A 57 -6.15 0.01 -16.32
C LEU A 57 -7.32 -0.48 -17.19
N TRP A 58 -7.69 0.25 -18.25
CA TRP A 58 -8.96 0.05 -18.96
C TRP A 58 -8.81 -0.28 -20.46
N GLU A 59 -7.59 -0.30 -21.00
CA GLU A 59 -7.31 -0.67 -22.40
C GLU A 59 -7.00 -2.17 -22.58
#